data_AF-A0A2G5UTJ8-F1
#
_entry.id   AF-A0A2G5UTJ8-F1
#
_cell.length_a   1.000
_cell.length_b   1.000
_cell.length_c   1.000
_cell.angle_alpha   90.00
_cell.angle_beta   90.00
_cell.angle_gamma   90.00
#
_symmetry.space_group_name_H-M   'P 1'
#
loop_
_entity.id
_entity.type
_entity.pdbx_description
1 polymer ?
#
loop_
_entity_poly.entity_id
_entity_poly.type
_entity_poly.pdbx_seq_one_letter_code
_entity_poly.pdbx_strand_id
1 'polypeptide(L)'
;MSKISQAAITLEQSGFTIADRNGFKMFQFFPLHFRMYKNKVPDVGPIRIAKQMGSSNLVCLVPGVNGNFSQNNVIVFNVEANRGVTEITIPSRYGAVTNIHVSHNRLAVFTCQRVYVYSFPNDIQQIRSEEIRSNPKGISAMSYDPTTTSCYLAYPGYKEGTIHIMNLNTLTARESKSPIVIDAHLTEVAQVALNCQGTLVASGSIKGTVVRVFDARTKGMLYELRRGTVQAHLQCIAFSSCSSFLGVASDKGTLHIFGIRDAEPQKKRTMLERNCGTSSILRIQLDRQVLALGFSKQSARHLPGIVAICSDGTYWRYHFSKDNTSGKCTAVLPPYFEQLPDFAEDAAFFRTPLD
;
A
#
# COMPACT_ATOMS: atom_id res chain seq x y z
N MET A 1 11.83 -20.13 -10.80
CA MET A 1 10.83 -19.06 -10.72
C MET A 1 11.48 -17.86 -10.05
N SER A 2 11.39 -16.67 -10.66
CA SER A 2 11.90 -15.46 -10.02
C SER A 2 11.09 -15.16 -8.75
N LYS A 3 11.76 -15.03 -7.61
CA LYS A 3 11.12 -14.65 -6.35
C LYS A 3 11.10 -13.13 -6.27
N ILE A 4 9.92 -12.52 -6.34
CA ILE A 4 9.76 -11.09 -6.14
C ILE A 4 10.09 -10.78 -4.68
N SER A 5 10.95 -9.78 -4.46
CA SER A 5 11.35 -9.39 -3.11
C SER A 5 10.45 -8.32 -2.50
N GLN A 6 9.87 -7.46 -3.35
CA GLN A 6 8.98 -6.39 -2.93
C GLN A 6 7.98 -6.03 -4.04
N ALA A 7 6.75 -5.70 -3.64
CA ALA A 7 5.73 -5.12 -4.51
C ALA A 7 5.09 -3.92 -3.81
N ALA A 8 4.66 -2.91 -4.57
CA ALA A 8 3.91 -1.78 -4.05
C ALA A 8 2.89 -1.29 -5.07
N ILE A 9 1.66 -1.09 -4.61
CA ILE A 9 0.61 -0.41 -5.38
C ILE A 9 0.71 1.10 -5.08
N THR A 10 0.45 1.91 -6.09
CA THR A 10 0.46 3.38 -5.97
C THR A 10 -0.65 3.86 -5.01
N LEU A 11 -0.50 5.03 -4.40
CA LEU A 11 -1.48 5.54 -3.41
C LEU A 11 -2.88 5.69 -4.01
N GLU A 12 -2.94 6.08 -5.28
CA GLU A 12 -4.13 6.29 -6.09
C GLU A 12 -4.67 4.98 -6.69
N GLN A 13 -3.98 3.86 -6.46
CA GLN A 13 -4.28 2.52 -6.98
C GLN A 13 -4.40 2.51 -8.51
N SER A 14 -3.52 3.29 -9.15
CA SER A 14 -3.41 3.43 -10.61
C SER A 14 -2.47 2.42 -11.24
N GLY A 15 -1.54 1.86 -10.48
CA GLY A 15 -0.53 0.93 -10.96
C GLY A 15 0.23 0.30 -9.81
N PHE A 16 1.29 -0.42 -10.15
CA PHE A 16 2.17 -1.03 -9.19
C PHE A 16 3.59 -1.19 -9.72
N THR A 17 4.51 -1.30 -8.78
CA THR A 17 5.90 -1.62 -9.01
C THR A 17 6.26 -2.90 -8.30
N ILE A 18 7.22 -3.61 -8.86
CA ILE A 18 7.86 -4.73 -8.17
C ILE A 18 9.38 -4.62 -8.28
N ALA A 19 10.07 -5.21 -7.33
CA ALA A 19 11.53 -5.20 -7.26
C ALA A 19 12.10 -6.56 -6.83
N ASP A 20 13.23 -6.90 -7.42
CA ASP A 20 14.00 -8.11 -7.11
C ASP A 20 15.52 -7.86 -7.31
N ARG A 21 16.29 -8.95 -7.35
CA ARG A 21 17.75 -8.90 -7.54
C ARG A 21 18.18 -8.41 -8.92
N ASN A 22 17.27 -8.39 -9.90
CA ASN A 22 17.54 -8.02 -11.27
C ASN A 22 17.04 -6.60 -11.61
N GLY A 23 16.49 -5.87 -10.64
CA GLY A 23 16.03 -4.50 -10.83
C GLY A 23 14.58 -4.30 -10.39
N PHE A 24 13.85 -3.48 -11.14
CA PHE A 24 12.44 -3.19 -10.90
C PHE A 24 11.63 -3.19 -12.19
N LYS A 25 10.32 -3.41 -12.07
CA LYS A 25 9.35 -3.32 -13.16
C LYS A 25 8.15 -2.48 -12.72
N MET A 26 7.56 -1.73 -13.65
CA MET A 26 6.40 -0.87 -13.43
C MET A 26 5.25 -1.28 -14.34
N PHE A 27 4.04 -1.32 -13.77
CA PHE A 27 2.81 -1.71 -14.45
C PHE A 27 1.70 -0.71 -14.12
N GLN A 28 0.89 -0.36 -15.11
CA GLN A 28 -0.31 0.44 -14.94
C GLN A 28 -1.53 -0.49 -14.87
N PHE A 29 -2.55 -0.15 -14.08
CA PHE A 29 -3.82 -0.86 -14.06
C PHE A 29 -4.86 -0.28 -15.03
N PHE A 30 -5.76 -1.16 -15.48
CA PHE A 30 -7.02 -0.88 -16.21
C PHE A 30 -6.87 -0.04 -17.50
N PRO A 31 -6.34 -0.64 -18.59
CA PRO A 31 -5.89 -2.02 -18.73
C PRO A 31 -4.53 -2.29 -18.06
N LEU A 32 -4.24 -3.55 -17.75
CA LEU A 32 -2.92 -3.90 -17.23
C LEU A 32 -1.90 -3.68 -18.35
N HIS A 33 -0.93 -2.80 -18.13
CA HIS A 33 0.07 -2.44 -19.13
C HIS A 33 1.46 -2.38 -18.53
N PHE A 34 2.43 -3.04 -19.16
CA PHE A 34 3.83 -2.97 -18.78
C PHE A 34 4.44 -1.64 -19.25
N ARG A 35 4.92 -0.81 -18.32
CA ARG A 35 5.41 0.55 -18.62
C ARG A 35 6.88 0.67 -18.30
N MET A 36 7.72 0.35 -19.27
CA MET A 36 9.18 0.54 -19.17
C MET A 36 9.74 1.13 -20.48
N TYR A 37 10.87 1.83 -20.41
CA TYR A 37 11.53 2.34 -21.62
C TYR A 37 11.87 1.21 -22.59
N LYS A 38 11.31 1.29 -23.81
CA LYS A 38 11.48 0.28 -24.86
C LYS A 38 11.17 -1.16 -24.38
N ASN A 39 10.23 -1.32 -23.45
CA ASN A 39 9.87 -2.60 -22.83
C ASN A 39 11.06 -3.37 -22.23
N LYS A 40 12.10 -2.66 -21.75
CA LYS A 40 13.29 -3.28 -21.14
C LYS A 40 13.45 -2.87 -19.68
N VAL A 41 13.92 -3.83 -18.88
CA VAL A 41 14.32 -3.57 -17.50
C VAL A 41 15.66 -2.83 -17.52
N PRO A 42 15.79 -1.69 -16.83
CA PRO A 42 17.04 -0.96 -16.76
C PRO A 42 18.06 -1.70 -15.89
N ASP A 43 19.34 -1.58 -16.24
CA ASP A 43 20.42 -2.08 -15.42
C ASP A 43 20.71 -1.13 -14.25
N VAL A 44 19.96 -1.31 -13.18
CA VAL A 44 20.09 -0.54 -11.92
C VAL A 44 20.63 -1.40 -10.77
N GLY A 45 21.03 -2.64 -11.07
CA GLY A 45 21.37 -3.66 -10.09
C GLY A 45 20.18 -4.09 -9.22
N PRO A 46 20.43 -4.87 -8.16
CA PRO A 46 19.41 -5.29 -7.20
C PRO A 46 18.65 -4.12 -6.58
N ILE A 47 17.32 -4.20 -6.54
CA ILE A 47 16.44 -3.19 -5.91
C ILE A 47 15.65 -3.84 -4.77
N ARG A 48 15.66 -3.20 -3.59
CA ARG A 48 14.90 -3.66 -2.41
C ARG A 48 13.49 -3.06 -2.35
N ILE A 49 13.36 -1.78 -2.72
CA ILE A 49 12.08 -1.07 -2.69
C ILE A 49 11.95 -0.25 -3.96
N ALA A 50 10.86 -0.41 -4.67
CA ALA A 50 10.45 0.45 -5.76
C ALA A 50 9.02 0.95 -5.50
N LYS A 51 8.80 2.27 -5.52
CA LYS A 51 7.46 2.86 -5.44
C LYS A 51 7.27 3.95 -6.48
N GLN A 52 6.24 3.80 -7.31
CA GLN A 52 5.84 4.78 -8.33
C GLN A 52 5.01 5.92 -7.70
N MET A 53 5.21 7.15 -8.20
CA MET A 53 4.33 8.29 -7.91
C MET A 53 3.12 8.29 -8.86
N GLY A 54 1.92 8.02 -8.35
CA GLY A 54 0.67 8.07 -9.12
C GLY A 54 0.73 7.29 -10.42
N SER A 55 0.36 7.91 -11.54
CA SER A 55 0.51 7.37 -12.89
C SER A 55 1.72 7.94 -13.65
N SER A 56 2.62 8.65 -12.94
CA SER A 56 3.78 9.31 -13.55
C SER A 56 4.87 8.32 -13.96
N ASN A 57 5.89 8.85 -14.64
CA ASN A 57 7.10 8.10 -15.02
C ASN A 57 8.17 8.10 -13.91
N LEU A 58 7.88 8.67 -12.74
CA LEU A 58 8.82 8.75 -11.63
C LEU A 58 8.63 7.58 -10.65
N VAL A 59 9.74 6.90 -10.38
CA VAL A 59 9.81 5.80 -9.41
C VAL A 59 10.94 6.09 -8.42
N CYS A 60 10.63 6.04 -7.13
CA CYS A 60 11.64 6.10 -6.07
C CYS A 60 12.14 4.68 -5.79
N LEU A 61 13.46 4.51 -5.86
CA LEU A 61 14.15 3.24 -5.72
C LEU A 61 15.05 3.24 -4.48
N VAL A 62 15.09 2.12 -3.79
CA VAL A 62 16.04 1.86 -2.72
C VAL A 62 16.88 0.63 -3.11
N PRO A 63 18.21 0.78 -3.24
CA PRO A 63 19.11 -0.30 -3.66
C PRO A 63 19.09 -1.50 -2.72
N GLY A 64 19.27 -2.69 -3.31
CA GLY A 64 19.45 -3.96 -2.61
C GLY A 64 20.88 -4.14 -2.07
N VAL A 65 21.13 -5.30 -1.44
CA VAL A 65 22.50 -5.71 -1.08
C VAL A 65 23.27 -5.94 -2.40
N ASN A 66 24.53 -5.51 -2.47
CA ASN A 66 25.35 -5.54 -3.68
C ASN A 66 24.74 -4.76 -4.86
N GLY A 67 23.89 -3.76 -4.57
CA GLY A 67 23.40 -2.81 -5.56
C GLY A 67 24.46 -1.78 -5.97
N ASN A 68 24.17 -1.03 -7.02
CA ASN A 68 25.04 0.04 -7.53
C ASN A 68 25.24 1.18 -6.51
N PHE A 69 24.32 1.32 -5.56
CA PHE A 69 24.34 2.34 -4.50
C PHE A 69 24.07 1.69 -3.14
N SER A 70 24.40 2.39 -2.07
CA SER A 70 24.19 1.93 -0.69
C SER A 70 22.72 1.94 -0.27
N GLN A 71 22.37 1.10 0.70
CA GLN A 71 20.98 0.87 1.13
C GLN A 71 20.33 2.06 1.89
N ASN A 72 21.12 3.09 2.18
CA ASN A 72 20.69 4.38 2.75
C ASN A 72 20.42 5.44 1.66
N ASN A 73 20.49 5.07 0.38
CA ASN A 73 20.25 5.98 -0.73
C ASN A 73 18.84 5.74 -1.30
N VAL A 74 18.20 6.83 -1.72
CA VAL A 74 16.94 6.81 -2.48
C VAL A 74 17.22 7.43 -3.84
N ILE A 75 17.00 6.67 -4.91
CA ILE A 75 17.20 7.12 -6.29
C ILE A 75 15.84 7.45 -6.90
N VAL A 76 15.67 8.68 -7.36
CA VAL A 76 14.50 9.08 -8.16
C VAL A 76 14.81 8.76 -9.62
N PHE A 77 14.14 7.75 -10.15
CA PHE A 77 14.35 7.26 -11.51
C PHE A 77 13.20 7.71 -12.42
N ASN A 78 13.54 8.25 -13.59
CA ASN A 78 12.56 8.52 -14.65
C ASN A 78 12.57 7.36 -15.63
N VAL A 79 11.46 6.62 -15.64
CA VAL A 79 11.28 5.42 -16.46
C VAL A 79 11.27 5.74 -17.95
N GLU A 80 10.65 6.85 -18.37
CA GLU A 80 10.58 7.22 -19.79
C GLU A 80 11.94 7.69 -20.32
N ALA A 81 12.71 8.41 -19.51
CA ALA A 81 14.07 8.83 -19.87
C ALA A 81 15.13 7.74 -19.62
N ASN A 82 14.75 6.61 -19.03
CA ASN A 82 15.62 5.50 -18.64
C ASN A 82 16.87 5.94 -17.85
N ARG A 83 16.71 6.85 -16.88
CA ARG A 83 17.82 7.38 -16.09
C ARG A 83 17.43 7.80 -14.68
N GLY A 84 18.40 7.75 -13.76
CA GLY A 84 18.32 8.42 -12.47
C GLY A 84 18.32 9.94 -12.66
N VAL A 85 17.38 10.62 -12.01
CA VAL A 85 17.23 12.08 -12.04
C VAL A 85 17.84 12.71 -10.79
N THR A 86 17.67 12.08 -9.63
CA THR A 86 18.14 12.62 -8.34
C THR A 86 18.51 11.49 -7.40
N GLU A 87 19.56 11.70 -6.63
CA GLU A 87 19.99 10.81 -5.56
C GLU A 87 19.84 11.53 -4.21
N ILE A 88 19.19 10.86 -3.25
CA ILE A 88 19.01 11.35 -1.89
C ILE A 88 19.73 10.39 -0.94
N THR A 89 20.76 10.88 -0.26
CA THR A 89 21.58 10.08 0.66
C THR A 89 21.20 10.36 2.10
N ILE A 90 20.68 9.35 2.79
CA ILE A 90 20.38 9.43 4.23
C ILE A 90 21.68 9.23 5.02
N PRO A 91 21.94 9.98 6.12
CA PRO A 91 23.16 9.81 6.90
C PRO A 91 23.34 8.37 7.40
N SER A 92 24.51 7.79 7.14
CA SER A 92 24.82 6.38 7.42
C SER A 92 24.58 5.94 8.87
N ARG A 93 24.74 6.85 9.84
CA ARG A 93 24.45 6.60 11.26
C ARG A 93 23.01 6.14 11.56
N TYR A 94 22.06 6.42 10.67
CA TYR A 94 20.67 5.99 10.82
C TYR A 94 20.35 4.69 10.07
N GLY A 95 21.36 4.07 9.45
CA GLY A 95 21.26 2.78 8.79
C GLY A 95 20.52 2.81 7.45
N ALA A 96 20.10 1.64 7.01
CA ALA A 96 19.39 1.45 5.74
C ALA A 96 17.97 2.04 5.78
N VAL A 97 17.49 2.46 4.61
CA VAL A 97 16.10 2.90 4.42
C VAL A 97 15.16 1.70 4.62
N THR A 98 14.24 1.78 5.58
CA THR A 98 13.30 0.69 5.89
C THR A 98 12.04 0.74 5.03
N ASN A 99 11.58 1.94 4.65
CA ASN A 99 10.45 2.14 3.75
C ASN A 99 10.51 3.53 3.09
N ILE A 100 9.80 3.70 1.99
CA ILE A 100 9.58 5.00 1.34
C ILE A 100 8.10 5.17 1.02
N HIS A 101 7.59 6.37 0.94
CA HIS A 101 6.26 6.66 0.38
C HIS A 101 6.35 7.91 -0.47
N VAL A 102 5.70 7.89 -1.64
CA VAL A 102 5.77 8.99 -2.61
C VAL A 102 4.37 9.39 -3.05
N SER A 103 4.08 10.70 -3.01
CA SER A 103 2.88 11.34 -3.54
C SER A 103 3.28 12.46 -4.50
N HIS A 104 2.29 13.10 -5.12
CA HIS A 104 2.48 14.27 -6.00
C HIS A 104 3.01 15.53 -5.30
N ASN A 105 3.17 15.53 -3.98
CA ASN A 105 3.66 16.68 -3.23
C ASN A 105 4.70 16.37 -2.14
N ARG A 106 4.92 15.09 -1.80
CA ARG A 106 5.79 14.67 -0.69
C ARG A 106 6.49 13.36 -1.01
N LEU A 107 7.74 13.27 -0.57
CA LEU A 107 8.48 12.02 -0.45
C LEU A 107 8.82 11.81 1.03
N ALA A 108 8.35 10.71 1.61
CA ALA A 108 8.68 10.29 2.97
C ALA A 108 9.67 9.11 2.92
N VAL A 109 10.79 9.23 3.62
CA VAL A 109 11.83 8.20 3.71
C VAL A 109 11.99 7.77 5.16
N PHE A 110 11.78 6.49 5.43
CA PHE A 110 11.92 5.91 6.76
C PHE A 110 13.26 5.21 6.91
N THR A 111 13.87 5.39 8.06
CA THR A 111 14.92 4.54 8.62
C THR A 111 14.37 3.78 9.82
N CYS A 112 15.20 3.02 10.53
CA CYS A 112 14.77 2.36 11.76
C CYS A 112 14.33 3.37 12.84
N GLN A 113 14.91 4.57 12.91
CA GLN A 113 14.69 5.50 14.03
C GLN A 113 14.24 6.90 13.61
N ARG A 114 14.18 7.19 12.31
CA ARG A 114 13.81 8.52 11.81
C ARG A 114 12.96 8.45 10.56
N VAL A 115 12.12 9.46 10.38
CA VAL A 115 11.44 9.76 9.12
C VAL A 115 11.94 11.09 8.57
N TYR A 116 12.21 11.12 7.27
CA TYR A 116 12.60 12.30 6.51
C TYR A 116 11.50 12.64 5.52
N VAL A 117 11.12 13.92 5.45
CA VAL A 117 10.08 14.40 4.55
C VAL A 117 10.68 15.43 3.60
N TYR A 118 10.51 15.21 2.30
CA TYR A 118 11.01 16.07 1.22
C TYR A 118 9.86 16.66 0.41
N SER A 119 10.10 17.83 -0.21
CA SER A 119 9.32 18.28 -1.35
C SER A 119 9.52 17.30 -2.53
N PHE A 120 8.47 17.11 -3.32
CA PHE A 120 8.46 16.22 -4.48
C PHE A 120 7.35 16.66 -5.44
N PRO A 121 7.47 16.46 -6.77
CA PRO A 121 8.60 15.90 -7.52
C PRO A 121 9.68 16.92 -7.90
N ASN A 122 9.34 18.21 -7.91
CA ASN A 122 10.25 19.28 -8.32
C ASN A 122 10.96 19.87 -7.09
N ASP A 123 12.16 20.42 -7.31
CA ASP A 123 12.97 21.08 -6.28
C ASP A 123 13.02 20.27 -4.99
N ILE A 124 13.49 19.02 -5.11
CA ILE A 124 13.51 18.05 -4.01
C ILE A 124 14.45 18.59 -2.92
N GLN A 125 13.85 19.04 -1.82
CA GLN A 125 14.52 19.62 -0.67
C GLN A 125 13.94 18.99 0.60
N GLN A 126 14.81 18.73 1.58
CA GLN A 126 14.37 18.21 2.86
C GLN A 126 13.54 19.29 3.57
N ILE A 127 12.26 19.01 3.80
CA ILE A 127 11.39 19.88 4.58
C ILE A 127 11.71 19.69 6.06
N ARG A 128 11.75 18.44 6.51
CA ARG A 128 11.92 18.11 7.93
C ARG A 128 12.41 16.68 8.13
N SER A 129 13.00 16.43 9.31
CA SER A 129 13.23 15.07 9.81
C SER A 129 12.76 14.97 11.25
N GLU A 130 12.11 13.85 11.58
CA GLU A 130 11.58 13.59 12.92
C GLU A 130 12.11 12.27 13.44
N GLU A 131 12.41 12.23 14.72
CA GLU A 131 12.75 10.98 15.40
C GLU A 131 11.47 10.18 15.66
N ILE A 132 11.56 8.87 15.48
CA ILE A 132 10.46 7.94 15.70
C ILE A 132 10.94 6.80 16.59
N ARG A 133 10.00 6.08 17.17
CA ARG A 133 10.30 4.80 17.81
C ARG A 133 10.92 3.83 16.80
N SER A 134 11.76 2.93 17.30
CA SER A 134 12.36 1.86 16.51
C SER A 134 11.31 1.14 15.63
N ASN A 135 11.49 1.25 14.31
CA ASN A 135 10.64 0.71 13.27
C ASN A 135 11.49 -0.04 12.22
N PRO A 136 12.16 -1.15 12.60
CA PRO A 136 13.07 -1.88 11.72
C PRO A 136 12.34 -2.53 10.53
N LYS A 137 11.05 -2.78 10.65
CA LYS A 137 10.19 -3.34 9.59
C LYS A 137 9.62 -2.28 8.65
N GLY A 138 9.86 -0.99 8.93
CA GLY A 138 9.35 0.11 8.10
C GLY A 138 7.81 0.17 8.06
N ILE A 139 7.13 -0.23 9.13
CA ILE A 139 5.66 -0.19 9.24
C ILE A 139 5.20 1.26 9.11
N SER A 140 4.55 1.58 7.99
CA SER A 140 4.01 2.91 7.73
C SER A 140 3.05 2.88 6.54
N ALA A 141 2.14 3.83 6.51
CA ALA A 141 1.21 4.04 5.41
C ALA A 141 1.08 5.54 5.11
N MET A 142 0.97 5.89 3.84
CA MET A 142 0.72 7.25 3.40
C MET A 142 -0.64 7.32 2.71
N SER A 143 -1.36 8.43 2.91
CA SER A 143 -2.53 8.78 2.12
C SER A 143 -2.21 9.95 1.22
N TYR A 144 -2.85 10.01 0.06
CA TYR A 144 -2.85 11.18 -0.79
C TYR A 144 -4.20 11.34 -1.44
N ASP A 145 -4.86 12.45 -1.16
CA ASP A 145 -6.13 12.83 -1.78
C ASP A 145 -5.84 13.79 -2.95
N PRO A 146 -6.00 13.36 -4.21
CA PRO A 146 -5.74 14.23 -5.36
C PRO A 146 -6.72 15.40 -5.46
N THR A 147 -7.89 15.35 -4.78
CA THR A 147 -8.90 16.42 -4.85
C THR A 147 -8.55 17.60 -3.95
N THR A 148 -8.03 17.31 -2.75
CA THR A 148 -7.66 18.32 -1.75
C THR A 148 -6.15 18.54 -1.65
N THR A 149 -5.35 17.69 -2.32
CA THR A 149 -3.89 17.56 -2.17
C THR A 149 -3.44 17.20 -0.75
N SER A 150 -4.36 16.76 0.10
CA SER A 150 -4.08 16.38 1.48
C SER A 150 -3.26 15.09 1.53
N CYS A 151 -2.24 15.08 2.37
CA CYS A 151 -1.26 14.02 2.49
C CYS A 151 -0.97 13.74 3.96
N TYR A 152 -1.28 12.52 4.40
CA TYR A 152 -1.09 12.09 5.78
C TYR A 152 -0.19 10.88 5.84
N LEU A 153 0.57 10.77 6.93
CA LEU A 153 1.51 9.69 7.16
C LEU A 153 1.21 9.02 8.49
N ALA A 154 0.95 7.72 8.48
CA ALA A 154 0.70 6.89 9.64
C ALA A 154 1.86 5.93 9.91
N TYR A 155 2.27 5.80 11.17
CA TYR A 155 3.31 4.87 11.63
C TYR A 155 3.15 4.55 13.12
N PRO A 156 3.80 3.49 13.66
CA PRO A 156 3.75 3.17 15.09
C PRO A 156 4.21 4.34 15.98
N GLY A 157 3.45 4.62 17.03
CA GLY A 157 3.80 5.65 18.01
C GLY A 157 4.85 5.20 19.03
N TYR A 158 5.23 6.12 19.93
CA TYR A 158 6.23 5.85 20.97
C TYR A 158 5.73 4.87 22.03
N LYS A 159 4.44 4.94 22.37
CA LYS A 159 3.81 3.98 23.27
C LYS A 159 3.42 2.74 22.47
N GLU A 160 3.70 1.56 23.01
CA GLU A 160 3.31 0.29 22.40
C GLU A 160 1.81 0.27 22.05
N GLY A 161 1.50 -0.24 20.86
CA GLY A 161 0.12 -0.35 20.37
C GLY A 161 -0.52 0.96 19.91
N THR A 162 0.19 2.09 19.98
CA THR A 162 -0.29 3.38 19.47
C THR A 162 0.10 3.62 18.01
N ILE A 163 -0.66 4.47 17.32
CA ILE A 163 -0.41 4.93 15.96
C ILE A 163 -0.29 6.45 15.98
N HIS A 164 0.76 6.97 15.35
CA HIS A 164 0.92 8.40 15.06
C HIS A 164 0.47 8.69 13.63
N ILE A 165 -0.35 9.73 13.45
CA ILE A 165 -0.75 10.23 12.13
C ILE A 165 -0.31 11.69 12.02
N MET A 166 0.53 11.98 11.04
CA MET A 166 1.12 13.29 10.77
C MET A 166 0.53 13.88 9.49
N ASN A 167 0.11 15.15 9.55
CA ASN A 167 -0.32 15.89 8.36
C ASN A 167 0.89 16.51 7.67
N LEU A 168 1.25 16.00 6.49
CA LEU A 168 2.44 16.42 5.76
C LEU A 168 2.27 17.78 5.07
N ASN A 169 1.03 18.25 4.86
CA ASN A 169 0.76 19.56 4.28
C ASN A 169 1.07 20.70 5.26
N THR A 170 0.90 20.47 6.56
CA THR A 170 1.19 21.47 7.60
C THR A 170 2.63 21.48 8.09
N LEU A 171 3.47 20.57 7.58
CA LEU A 171 4.89 20.53 7.91
C LEU A 171 5.64 21.64 7.19
N THR A 172 6.40 22.42 7.95
CA THR A 172 7.39 23.36 7.43
C THR A 172 8.75 23.09 8.06
N ALA A 173 9.79 23.75 7.54
CA ALA A 173 11.13 23.67 8.11
C ALA A 173 11.18 24.14 9.58
N ARG A 174 10.29 25.07 9.97
CA ARG A 174 10.27 25.69 11.30
C ARG A 174 9.24 25.04 12.22
N GLU A 175 8.08 24.69 11.70
CA GLU A 175 6.93 24.25 12.49
C GLU A 175 6.45 22.85 12.10
N SER A 176 6.10 22.06 13.13
CA SER A 176 5.36 20.82 12.99
C SER A 176 4.26 20.79 14.02
N LYS A 177 3.03 20.49 13.58
CA LYS A 177 1.91 20.23 14.49
C LYS A 177 2.11 18.87 15.16
N SER A 178 1.66 18.75 16.41
CA SER A 178 1.66 17.48 17.12
C SER A 178 0.88 16.42 16.32
N PRO A 179 1.41 15.18 16.19
CA PRO A 179 0.71 14.13 15.49
C PRO A 179 -0.57 13.75 16.22
N ILE A 180 -1.55 13.26 15.45
CA ILE A 180 -2.70 12.58 16.02
C ILE A 180 -2.21 11.24 16.58
N VAL A 181 -2.55 10.95 17.83
CA VAL A 181 -2.20 9.68 18.50
C VAL A 181 -3.47 8.87 18.73
N ILE A 182 -3.45 7.59 18.34
CA ILE A 182 -4.55 6.64 18.53
C ILE A 182 -4.02 5.42 19.29
N ASP A 183 -4.61 5.12 20.45
CA ASP A 183 -4.38 3.87 21.19
C ASP A 183 -5.12 2.72 20.51
N ALA A 184 -4.45 2.02 19.59
CA ALA A 184 -5.10 1.07 18.69
C ALA A 184 -5.09 -0.37 19.23
N HIS A 185 -4.01 -0.78 19.89
CA HIS A 185 -3.81 -2.16 20.35
C HIS A 185 -3.13 -2.20 21.72
N LEU A 186 -3.22 -3.34 22.40
CA LEU A 186 -2.47 -3.58 23.64
C LEU A 186 -1.03 -4.05 23.37
N THR A 187 -0.77 -4.56 22.17
CA THR A 187 0.54 -5.06 21.74
C THR A 187 0.99 -4.33 20.49
N GLU A 188 2.28 -4.44 20.18
CA GLU A 188 2.93 -3.82 19.03
C GLU A 188 2.10 -3.83 17.73
N VAL A 189 2.02 -2.67 17.07
CA VAL A 189 1.38 -2.51 15.76
C VAL A 189 2.24 -3.19 14.69
N ALA A 190 1.67 -4.14 13.96
CA ALA A 190 2.37 -4.91 12.94
C ALA A 190 2.05 -4.45 11.52
N GLN A 191 0.90 -3.81 11.30
CA GLN A 191 0.53 -3.28 10.00
C GLN A 191 -0.43 -2.09 10.16
N VAL A 192 -0.33 -1.10 9.27
CA VAL A 192 -1.17 0.10 9.24
C VAL A 192 -1.56 0.45 7.80
N ALA A 193 -2.74 1.02 7.60
CA ALA A 193 -3.20 1.55 6.33
C ALA A 193 -4.03 2.82 6.56
N LEU A 194 -3.97 3.75 5.62
CA LEU A 194 -4.85 4.91 5.56
C LEU A 194 -5.77 4.80 4.33
N ASN A 195 -6.98 5.35 4.41
CA ASN A 195 -7.75 5.60 3.20
C ASN A 195 -7.20 6.81 2.44
N CYS A 196 -7.62 6.99 1.18
CA CYS A 196 -7.15 8.06 0.29
C CYS A 196 -7.24 9.45 0.94
N GLN A 197 -8.35 9.74 1.63
CA GLN A 197 -8.60 11.02 2.29
C GLN A 197 -7.85 11.22 3.63
N GLY A 198 -7.17 10.20 4.15
CA GLY A 198 -6.52 10.25 5.47
C GLY A 198 -7.50 10.37 6.64
N THR A 199 -8.79 10.09 6.42
CA THR A 199 -9.86 10.20 7.43
C THR A 199 -10.08 8.91 8.20
N LEU A 200 -9.65 7.77 7.65
CA LEU A 200 -9.72 6.46 8.27
C LEU A 200 -8.33 5.85 8.38
N VAL A 201 -8.06 5.22 9.52
CA VAL A 201 -6.87 4.39 9.72
C VAL A 201 -7.29 2.97 10.08
N ALA A 202 -6.71 1.99 9.39
CA ALA A 202 -6.83 0.58 9.74
C ALA A 202 -5.50 0.09 10.31
N SER A 203 -5.56 -0.79 11.30
CA SER A 203 -4.36 -1.37 11.90
C SER A 203 -4.58 -2.75 12.47
N GLY A 204 -3.52 -3.54 12.49
CA GLY A 204 -3.48 -4.78 13.25
C GLY A 204 -2.17 -4.95 13.98
N SER A 205 -2.21 -5.65 15.11
CA SER A 205 -1.05 -5.89 15.96
C SER A 205 -0.31 -7.16 15.57
N ILE A 206 0.80 -7.46 16.27
CA ILE A 206 1.56 -8.72 16.15
C ILE A 206 0.72 -9.98 16.41
N LYS A 207 -0.40 -9.87 17.13
CA LYS A 207 -1.37 -10.97 17.27
C LYS A 207 -2.11 -11.23 15.96
N GLY A 208 -2.40 -10.18 15.19
CA GLY A 208 -3.00 -10.23 13.87
C GLY A 208 -4.37 -10.92 13.78
N THR A 209 -5.02 -11.25 14.89
CA THR A 209 -6.34 -11.91 14.94
C THR A 209 -7.47 -10.95 14.61
N VAL A 210 -7.28 -9.66 14.90
CA VAL A 210 -8.21 -8.58 14.64
C VAL A 210 -7.53 -7.44 13.90
N VAL A 211 -8.29 -6.77 13.05
CA VAL A 211 -7.93 -5.51 12.40
C VAL A 211 -8.94 -4.46 12.85
N ARG A 212 -8.47 -3.34 13.37
CA ARG A 212 -9.33 -2.24 13.84
C ARG A 212 -9.29 -1.08 12.88
N VAL A 213 -10.43 -0.43 12.71
CA VAL A 213 -10.59 0.77 11.89
C VAL A 213 -11.03 1.92 12.78
N PHE A 214 -10.34 3.05 12.70
CA PHE A 214 -10.62 4.25 13.48
C PHE A 214 -10.90 5.44 12.56
N ASP A 215 -11.72 6.36 13.04
CA ASP A 215 -11.80 7.71 12.48
C ASP A 215 -10.57 8.51 12.96
N ALA A 216 -9.75 8.97 12.02
CA ALA A 216 -8.47 9.61 12.34
C ALA A 216 -8.65 10.96 13.06
N ARG A 217 -9.78 11.65 12.86
CA ARG A 217 -10.04 12.97 13.44
C ARG A 217 -10.56 12.86 14.88
N THR A 218 -11.57 12.02 15.09
CA THR A 218 -12.20 11.82 16.40
C THR A 218 -11.45 10.83 17.27
N LYS A 219 -10.54 10.03 16.68
CA LYS A 219 -9.79 8.93 17.31
C LYS A 219 -10.69 7.76 17.76
N GLY A 220 -11.98 7.82 17.45
CA GLY A 220 -12.94 6.78 17.81
C GLY A 220 -12.76 5.52 16.97
N MET A 221 -12.79 4.36 17.61
CA MET A 221 -12.84 3.07 16.92
C MET A 221 -14.21 2.91 16.25
N LEU A 222 -14.21 2.71 14.94
CA LEU A 222 -15.42 2.50 14.15
C LEU A 222 -15.73 1.00 13.99
N TYR A 223 -14.70 0.19 13.76
CA TYR A 223 -14.86 -1.23 13.50
C TYR A 223 -13.76 -2.06 14.15
N GLU A 224 -14.14 -3.24 14.65
CA GLU A 224 -13.22 -4.31 15.03
C GLU A 224 -13.53 -5.54 14.17
N LEU A 225 -12.63 -5.84 13.23
CA LEU A 225 -12.80 -6.84 12.19
C LEU A 225 -12.03 -8.11 12.58
N ARG A 226 -12.72 -9.23 12.75
CA ARG A 226 -12.06 -10.50 13.09
C ARG A 226 -11.56 -11.21 11.84
N ARG A 227 -10.24 -11.28 11.70
CA ARG A 227 -9.57 -12.05 10.62
C ARG A 227 -9.62 -13.55 10.88
N GLY A 228 -9.44 -13.96 12.13
CA GLY A 228 -9.51 -15.37 12.53
C GLY A 228 -9.22 -15.59 14.01
N THR A 229 -9.35 -16.83 14.47
CA THR A 229 -9.03 -17.24 15.85
C THR A 229 -7.53 -17.44 16.04
N VAL A 230 -6.84 -17.95 15.02
CA VAL A 230 -5.40 -18.25 15.05
C VAL A 230 -4.58 -17.02 14.75
N GLN A 231 -3.51 -16.78 15.51
CA GLN A 231 -2.54 -15.71 15.23
C GLN A 231 -1.92 -15.85 13.82
N ALA A 232 -1.72 -14.71 13.15
CA ALA A 232 -1.10 -14.64 11.83
C ALA A 232 -0.37 -13.31 11.65
N HIS A 233 0.70 -13.32 10.87
CA HIS A 233 1.38 -12.09 10.49
C HIS A 233 0.59 -11.40 9.36
N LEU A 234 0.19 -10.15 9.59
CA LEU A 234 -0.50 -9.34 8.59
C LEU A 234 0.51 -8.83 7.57
N GLN A 235 0.32 -9.19 6.30
CA GLN A 235 1.22 -8.82 5.21
C GLN A 235 0.78 -7.50 4.58
N CYS A 236 -0.52 -7.36 4.27
CA CYS A 236 -1.05 -6.17 3.62
C CYS A 236 -2.43 -5.80 4.18
N ILE A 237 -2.69 -4.50 4.31
CA ILE A 237 -4.03 -3.95 4.55
C ILE A 237 -4.24 -2.84 3.52
N ALA A 238 -5.39 -2.81 2.85
CA ALA A 238 -5.71 -1.77 1.88
C ALA A 238 -7.18 -1.38 1.97
N PHE A 239 -7.46 -0.08 1.88
CA PHE A 239 -8.81 0.44 1.68
C PHE A 239 -9.16 0.43 0.19
N SER A 240 -10.43 0.23 -0.15
CA SER A 240 -10.94 0.55 -1.48
C SER A 240 -10.95 2.06 -1.70
N SER A 241 -10.96 2.49 -2.97
CA SER A 241 -10.99 3.91 -3.33
C SER A 241 -12.21 4.66 -2.76
N CYS A 242 -13.36 3.99 -2.63
CA CYS A 242 -14.57 4.52 -2.00
C CYS A 242 -14.59 4.42 -0.47
N SER A 243 -13.56 3.81 0.14
CA SER A 243 -13.51 3.49 1.59
C SER A 243 -14.63 2.58 2.08
N SER A 244 -15.35 1.90 1.19
CA SER A 244 -16.43 0.95 1.54
C SER A 244 -15.93 -0.45 1.85
N PHE A 245 -14.71 -0.81 1.41
CA PHE A 245 -14.14 -2.13 1.65
C PHE A 245 -12.73 -2.03 2.22
N LEU A 246 -12.36 -3.03 3.02
CA LEU A 246 -11.02 -3.24 3.53
C LEU A 246 -10.54 -4.64 3.16
N GLY A 247 -9.42 -4.70 2.45
CA GLY A 247 -8.72 -5.94 2.13
C GLY A 247 -7.62 -6.21 3.15
N VAL A 248 -7.50 -7.45 3.61
CA VAL A 248 -6.49 -7.89 4.59
C VAL A 248 -5.88 -9.21 4.14
N ALA A 249 -4.57 -9.23 3.88
CA ALA A 249 -3.81 -10.44 3.56
C ALA A 249 -2.89 -10.83 4.72
N SER A 250 -2.72 -12.13 4.95
CA SER A 250 -1.86 -12.67 6.00
C SER A 250 -0.92 -13.77 5.51
N ASP A 251 0.07 -14.11 6.33
CA ASP A 251 0.99 -15.23 6.10
C ASP A 251 0.34 -16.62 6.08
N LYS A 252 -0.96 -16.73 6.37
CA LYS A 252 -1.75 -17.96 6.21
C LYS A 252 -2.23 -18.19 4.77
N GLY A 253 -1.81 -17.35 3.83
CA GLY A 253 -2.21 -17.44 2.43
C GLY A 253 -3.68 -17.10 2.19
N THR A 254 -4.33 -16.43 3.16
CA THR A 254 -5.72 -15.98 3.03
C THR A 254 -5.81 -14.48 2.80
N LEU A 255 -6.71 -14.10 1.89
CA LEU A 255 -7.14 -12.74 1.66
C LEU A 255 -8.59 -12.59 2.15
N HIS A 256 -8.81 -11.67 3.09
CA HIS A 256 -10.11 -11.33 3.63
C HIS A 256 -10.56 -9.97 3.11
N ILE A 257 -11.84 -9.86 2.73
CA ILE A 257 -12.48 -8.59 2.39
C ILE A 257 -13.55 -8.30 3.44
N PHE A 258 -13.58 -7.08 3.97
CA PHE A 258 -14.59 -6.60 4.92
C PHE A 258 -15.32 -5.40 4.31
N GLY A 259 -16.63 -5.30 4.53
CA GLY A 259 -17.40 -4.08 4.25
C GLY A 259 -17.31 -3.12 5.44
N ILE A 260 -16.93 -1.86 5.19
CA ILE A 260 -16.66 -0.82 6.21
C ILE A 260 -17.34 0.54 5.93
N ARG A 261 -18.03 0.71 4.78
CA ARG A 261 -19.06 1.76 4.56
C ARG A 261 -20.18 1.24 3.64
N ASP A 262 -21.44 1.64 3.93
CA ASP A 262 -22.75 1.33 3.31
C ASP A 262 -23.48 0.01 3.63
N ALA A 263 -24.61 0.15 4.32
CA ALA A 263 -25.93 0.07 3.67
C ALA A 263 -26.94 0.99 4.42
N GLU A 264 -27.40 2.05 3.76
CA GLU A 264 -28.44 3.05 4.13
C GLU A 264 -28.08 4.22 5.09
N PRO A 265 -28.69 5.42 4.88
CA PRO A 265 -28.73 6.49 5.89
C PRO A 265 -29.29 5.94 7.20
N GLN A 266 -28.69 6.37 8.31
CA GLN A 266 -28.91 5.85 9.66
C GLN A 266 -30.40 5.91 10.09
N LYS A 267 -31.20 4.91 9.73
CA LYS A 267 -32.31 4.47 10.57
C LYS A 267 -31.72 3.72 11.75
N LYS A 268 -32.16 4.09 12.95
CA LYS A 268 -31.71 3.58 14.26
C LYS A 268 -31.57 2.05 14.24
N ARG A 269 -30.33 1.54 14.16
CA ARG A 269 -30.03 0.11 14.28
C ARG A 269 -30.02 -0.29 15.76
N THR A 270 -30.59 -1.45 16.07
CA THR A 270 -30.64 -2.00 17.43
C THR A 270 -29.26 -2.55 17.85
N MET A 271 -29.02 -2.75 19.15
CA MET A 271 -27.72 -3.20 19.69
C MET A 271 -27.21 -4.51 19.08
N LEU A 272 -28.10 -5.36 18.54
CA LEU A 272 -27.77 -6.63 17.87
C LEU A 272 -27.28 -6.47 16.41
N GLU A 273 -27.55 -5.34 15.75
CA GLU A 273 -27.20 -5.07 14.35
C GLU A 273 -25.88 -4.30 14.16
N ARG A 274 -25.16 -4.02 15.27
CA ARG A 274 -23.80 -3.46 15.26
C ARG A 274 -22.73 -4.42 14.70
N ASN A 275 -23.11 -5.63 14.28
CA ASN A 275 -22.21 -6.67 13.79
C ASN A 275 -21.87 -6.59 12.28
N CYS A 276 -22.26 -5.53 11.57
CA CYS A 276 -21.69 -5.23 10.25
C CYS A 276 -20.21 -4.83 10.40
N GLY A 277 -19.33 -5.82 10.34
CA GLY A 277 -17.87 -5.66 10.47
C GLY A 277 -17.18 -6.84 11.17
N THR A 278 -17.90 -7.74 11.84
CA THR A 278 -17.24 -8.75 12.68
C THR A 278 -16.56 -9.86 11.85
N SER A 279 -17.12 -10.27 10.71
CA SER A 279 -16.58 -11.33 9.84
C SER A 279 -16.34 -10.83 8.41
N SER A 280 -15.38 -11.44 7.72
CA SER A 280 -15.07 -11.10 6.33
C SER A 280 -16.22 -11.49 5.40
N ILE A 281 -16.66 -10.56 4.54
CA ILE A 281 -17.68 -10.82 3.51
C ILE A 281 -17.19 -11.80 2.44
N LEU A 282 -15.88 -11.84 2.21
CA LEU A 282 -15.24 -12.77 1.30
C LEU A 282 -13.91 -13.22 1.88
N ARG A 283 -13.64 -14.53 1.77
CA ARG A 283 -12.34 -15.13 2.07
C ARG A 283 -11.85 -15.87 0.84
N ILE A 284 -10.66 -15.52 0.37
CA ILE A 284 -9.99 -16.14 -0.76
C ILE A 284 -8.75 -16.87 -0.22
N GLN A 285 -8.61 -18.14 -0.58
CA GLN A 285 -7.41 -18.93 -0.30
C GLN A 285 -6.47 -18.82 -1.51
N LEU A 286 -5.32 -18.18 -1.32
CA LEU A 286 -4.29 -18.01 -2.36
C LEU A 286 -3.13 -19.00 -2.19
N ASP A 287 -2.93 -19.51 -0.97
CA ASP A 287 -1.79 -20.38 -0.59
C ASP A 287 -0.42 -19.80 -0.95
N ARG A 288 -0.34 -18.47 -1.04
CA ARG A 288 0.82 -17.70 -1.48
C ARG A 288 0.99 -16.47 -0.59
N GLN A 289 2.23 -16.03 -0.41
CA GLN A 289 2.54 -14.78 0.29
C GLN A 289 2.18 -13.59 -0.61
N VAL A 290 1.30 -12.73 -0.11
CA VAL A 290 0.87 -11.48 -0.76
C VAL A 290 1.83 -10.36 -0.37
N LEU A 291 2.44 -9.72 -1.36
CA LEU A 291 3.38 -8.61 -1.17
C LEU A 291 2.71 -7.24 -1.27
N ALA A 292 1.66 -7.12 -2.08
CA ALA A 292 0.88 -5.88 -2.20
C ALA A 292 -0.59 -6.18 -2.51
N LEU A 293 -1.46 -5.30 -2.00
CA LEU A 293 -2.91 -5.41 -2.12
C LEU A 293 -3.51 -4.05 -2.49
N GLY A 294 -4.49 -4.05 -3.39
CA GLY A 294 -5.21 -2.85 -3.79
C GLY A 294 -6.57 -3.17 -4.40
N PHE A 295 -7.31 -2.15 -4.78
CA PHE A 295 -8.64 -2.28 -5.37
C PHE A 295 -8.69 -1.68 -6.77
N SER A 296 -9.47 -2.28 -7.65
CA SER A 296 -9.80 -1.66 -8.92
C SER A 296 -10.86 -0.58 -8.72
N LYS A 297 -10.64 0.60 -9.29
CA LYS A 297 -11.66 1.66 -9.30
C LYS A 297 -12.93 1.13 -9.97
N GLN A 298 -14.05 1.24 -9.25
CA GLN A 298 -15.36 0.96 -9.81
C GLN A 298 -15.67 1.99 -10.90
N SER A 299 -16.17 1.53 -12.05
CA SER A 299 -16.70 2.38 -13.10
C SER A 299 -18.08 1.86 -13.48
N ALA A 300 -18.86 2.66 -14.23
CA ALA A 300 -20.15 2.20 -14.77
C ALA A 300 -20.06 0.90 -15.59
N ARG A 301 -18.84 0.54 -16.05
CA ARG A 301 -18.56 -0.67 -16.86
C ARG A 301 -17.81 -1.77 -16.10
N HIS A 302 -17.33 -1.53 -14.88
CA HIS A 302 -16.49 -2.49 -14.16
C HIS A 302 -16.87 -2.61 -12.68
N LEU A 303 -17.16 -3.85 -12.26
CA LEU A 303 -17.37 -4.22 -10.87
C LEU A 303 -16.16 -3.86 -10.00
N PRO A 304 -16.37 -3.51 -8.71
CA PRO A 304 -15.26 -3.38 -7.78
C PRO A 304 -14.51 -4.71 -7.73
N GLY A 305 -13.20 -4.60 -7.66
CA GLY A 305 -12.32 -5.75 -7.64
C GLY A 305 -11.16 -5.52 -6.71
N ILE A 306 -10.57 -6.60 -6.24
CA ILE A 306 -9.37 -6.60 -5.43
C ILE A 306 -8.22 -7.18 -6.25
N VAL A 307 -7.04 -6.61 -6.07
CA VAL A 307 -5.82 -6.98 -6.74
C VAL A 307 -4.81 -7.42 -5.70
N ALA A 308 -4.18 -8.57 -5.92
CA ALA A 308 -3.11 -9.09 -5.07
C ALA A 308 -1.87 -9.44 -5.92
N ILE A 309 -0.69 -9.04 -5.46
CA ILE A 309 0.60 -9.35 -6.09
C ILE A 309 1.36 -10.25 -5.13
N CYS A 310 1.74 -11.46 -5.57
CA CYS A 310 2.33 -12.47 -4.72
C CYS A 310 3.84 -12.64 -4.95
N SER A 311 4.52 -13.19 -3.94
CA SER A 311 5.99 -13.35 -3.93
C SER A 311 6.55 -14.30 -4.98
N ASP A 312 5.71 -15.16 -5.54
CA ASP A 312 6.06 -16.15 -6.58
C ASP A 312 5.89 -15.62 -8.00
N GLY A 313 5.54 -14.34 -8.16
CA GLY A 313 5.31 -13.75 -9.46
C GLY A 313 3.85 -13.74 -9.92
N THR A 314 2.93 -14.33 -9.17
CA THR A 314 1.52 -14.35 -9.57
C THR A 314 0.86 -12.98 -9.34
N TYR A 315 0.17 -12.49 -10.36
CA TYR A 315 -0.76 -11.36 -10.29
C TYR A 315 -2.16 -11.94 -10.12
N TRP A 316 -2.97 -11.40 -9.21
CA TRP A 316 -4.36 -11.82 -9.02
C TRP A 316 -5.34 -10.66 -9.05
N ARG A 317 -6.48 -10.87 -9.70
CA ARG A 317 -7.61 -9.93 -9.73
C ARG A 317 -8.89 -10.70 -9.47
N TYR A 318 -9.67 -10.23 -8.51
CA TYR A 318 -10.97 -10.79 -8.15
C TYR A 318 -12.03 -9.72 -8.25
N HIS A 319 -13.12 -9.99 -8.97
CA HIS A 319 -14.30 -9.14 -8.97
C HIS A 319 -15.29 -9.62 -7.93
N PHE A 320 -15.97 -8.71 -7.26
CA PHE A 320 -17.02 -9.05 -6.31
C PHE A 320 -18.17 -8.05 -6.43
N SER A 321 -19.39 -8.52 -6.19
CA SER A 321 -20.59 -7.68 -6.08
C SER A 321 -21.10 -7.71 -4.65
N LYS A 322 -21.74 -6.62 -4.22
CA LYS A 322 -22.33 -6.47 -2.89
C LYS A 322 -23.47 -7.47 -2.65
N ASP A 323 -24.19 -7.83 -3.73
CA ASP A 323 -25.40 -8.66 -3.67
C ASP A 323 -25.10 -10.16 -3.85
N ASN A 324 -23.85 -10.51 -4.16
CA ASN A 324 -23.47 -11.88 -4.51
C ASN A 324 -22.71 -12.52 -3.34
N THR A 325 -23.47 -13.05 -2.37
CA THR A 325 -22.95 -13.93 -1.31
C THR A 325 -22.36 -15.23 -1.88
N SER A 326 -22.72 -15.59 -3.12
CA SER A 326 -22.01 -16.54 -3.96
C SER A 326 -20.99 -15.80 -4.83
N GLY A 327 -19.80 -15.53 -4.30
CA GLY A 327 -18.72 -14.89 -5.06
C GLY A 327 -18.36 -15.71 -6.31
N LYS A 328 -18.85 -15.32 -7.49
CA LYS A 328 -18.33 -15.85 -8.76
C LYS A 328 -16.90 -15.35 -8.92
N CYS A 329 -15.95 -16.24 -8.66
CA CYS A 329 -14.52 -16.01 -8.79
C CYS A 329 -14.13 -16.23 -10.25
N THR A 330 -13.77 -15.17 -10.96
CA THR A 330 -13.05 -15.27 -12.24
C THR A 330 -11.61 -14.85 -12.00
N ALA A 331 -10.72 -15.84 -11.86
CA ALA A 331 -9.28 -15.63 -11.92
C ALA A 331 -8.89 -15.56 -13.40
N VAL A 332 -8.66 -14.36 -13.91
CA VAL A 332 -8.38 -14.12 -15.33
C VAL A 332 -6.94 -13.60 -15.40
N LEU A 333 -5.91 -14.48 -15.47
CA LEU A 333 -4.50 -14.11 -15.21
C LEU A 333 -3.44 -14.99 -15.91
N PRO A 334 -2.22 -14.46 -16.16
CA PRO A 334 -1.01 -15.28 -16.31
C PRO A 334 -0.66 -15.98 -14.98
N PRO A 335 -0.25 -17.26 -15.01
CA PRO A 335 0.17 -17.96 -13.81
C PRO A 335 1.53 -17.48 -13.27
N TYR A 336 2.36 -16.79 -14.08
CA TYR A 336 3.71 -16.40 -13.70
C TYR A 336 4.08 -14.98 -14.15
N PHE A 337 5.01 -14.37 -13.41
CA PHE A 337 5.45 -13.00 -13.64
C PHE A 337 6.19 -12.82 -14.95
N GLU A 338 6.99 -13.80 -15.37
CA GLU A 338 7.77 -13.74 -16.60
C GLU A 338 6.87 -13.57 -17.83
N GLN A 339 5.62 -14.05 -17.74
CA GLN A 339 4.58 -13.93 -18.77
C GLN A 339 3.74 -12.66 -18.61
N LEU A 340 3.84 -11.94 -17.49
CA LEU A 340 3.04 -10.75 -17.22
C LEU A 340 3.24 -9.62 -18.24
N PRO A 341 4.45 -9.35 -18.77
CA PRO A 341 4.64 -8.40 -19.87
C PRO A 341 3.88 -8.79 -21.14
N ASP A 342 3.99 -10.05 -21.57
CA ASP A 342 3.31 -10.56 -22.77
C ASP A 342 1.78 -10.47 -22.62
N PHE A 343 1.27 -10.81 -21.42
CA PHE A 343 -0.15 -10.67 -21.07
C PHE A 343 -0.63 -9.23 -21.02
N ALA A 344 0.26 -8.27 -20.70
CA ALA A 344 -0.06 -6.86 -20.68
C ALA A 344 -0.09 -6.23 -22.09
N GLU A 345 0.48 -6.91 -23.09
CA GLU A 345 0.41 -6.53 -24.50
C GLU A 345 -0.86 -7.05 -25.20
N ASP A 346 -1.43 -8.17 -24.74
CA ASP A 346 -2.70 -8.71 -25.27
C ASP A 346 -3.93 -7.91 -24.79
N ALA A 347 -4.33 -6.92 -25.61
CA ALA A 347 -5.48 -6.07 -25.36
C ALA A 347 -6.84 -6.79 -25.43
N ALA A 348 -6.93 -8.01 -26.01
CA ALA A 348 -8.19 -8.73 -26.20
C ALA A 348 -8.75 -9.25 -24.87
N PHE A 349 -7.86 -9.59 -23.94
CA PHE A 349 -8.18 -10.08 -22.61
C PHE A 349 -8.99 -9.09 -21.75
N PHE A 350 -8.74 -7.78 -21.92
CA PHE A 350 -9.40 -6.73 -21.14
C PHE A 350 -10.79 -6.36 -21.65
N ARG A 351 -11.24 -6.96 -22.76
CA ARG A 351 -12.50 -6.62 -23.43
C ARG A 351 -13.67 -7.53 -23.08
N THR A 352 -13.44 -8.68 -22.45
CA THR A 352 -14.54 -9.58 -22.08
C THR A 352 -15.36 -8.93 -20.96
N PRO A 353 -16.62 -8.52 -21.22
CA PRO A 353 -17.54 -8.22 -20.14
C PRO A 353 -17.73 -9.51 -19.34
N LEU A 354 -17.86 -9.39 -18.02
CA LEU A 354 -18.32 -10.51 -17.19
C LEU A 354 -19.80 -10.73 -17.52
N ASP A 355 -20.13 -11.87 -18.13
CA ASP A 355 -21.51 -12.35 -18.25
C ASP A 355 -22.11 -12.72 -16.89
#